data_AF-A0A946X0Y3-F1
#
_entry.id   AF-A0A946X0Y3-F1
#
_cell.length_a   1.000
_cell.length_b   1.000
_cell.length_c   1.000
_cell.angle_alpha   90.00
_cell.angle_beta   90.00
_cell.angle_gamma   90.00
#
_symmetry.space_group_name_H-M   'P 1'
#
loop_
_entity.id
_entity.type
_entity.pdbx_description
1 polymer ?
#
loop_
_entity_poly.entity_id
_entity_poly.type
_entity_poly.pdbx_seq_one_letter_code
_entity_poly.pdbx_strand_id
1 'polypeptide(L)'
;MNVETTIKKIITSIFDSFETGDIATLESHMHKNVSIWDIFTPELITGEKNVHDFHHKDQRQKIKRGKLTLDIEEPLVSIQKNSCLALYYLDFSYQEPNALSGRVRITDVFIQDNNTWKIIHHHEGIVPDTLNNPK
;
A
#
# COMPACT_ATOMS: atom_id res chain seq x y z
N MET A 1 -0.64 -10.11 21.23
CA MET A 1 -0.10 -8.95 20.48
C MET A 1 -1.18 -7.88 20.51
N ASN A 2 -0.86 -6.61 20.80
CA ASN A 2 -1.91 -5.57 20.77
C ASN A 2 -2.33 -5.32 19.30
N VAL A 3 -3.56 -4.86 19.08
CA VAL A 3 -4.12 -4.68 17.72
C VAL A 3 -3.27 -3.72 16.89
N GLU A 4 -2.81 -2.62 17.49
CA GLU A 4 -1.96 -1.62 16.82
C GLU A 4 -0.67 -2.24 16.24
N THR A 5 0.01 -3.09 17.02
CA THR A 5 1.22 -3.81 16.59
C THR A 5 0.90 -4.76 15.44
N THR A 6 -0.27 -5.40 15.46
CA THR A 6 -0.73 -6.25 14.37
C THR A 6 -0.97 -5.44 13.09
N ILE A 7 -1.64 -4.28 13.20
CA ILE A 7 -1.89 -3.39 12.05
C ILE A 7 -0.58 -2.90 11.45
N LYS A 8 0.36 -2.42 12.27
CA LYS A 8 1.68 -1.96 11.80
C LYS A 8 2.45 -3.07 11.09
N LYS A 9 2.41 -4.30 11.61
CA LYS A 9 3.04 -5.47 10.95
C LYS A 9 2.40 -5.83 9.62
N ILE A 10 1.07 -5.70 9.49
CA ILE A 10 0.40 -5.93 8.21
C ILE A 10 0.86 -4.87 7.19
N ILE A 11 0.90 -3.60 7.58
CA ILE A 11 1.38 -2.50 6.72
C ILE A 11 2.81 -2.78 6.26
N THR A 12 3.75 -3.06 7.17
CA THR A 12 5.13 -3.42 6.80
C THR A 12 5.17 -4.62 5.87
N SER A 13 4.42 -5.69 6.18
CA SER A 13 4.38 -6.89 5.35
C SER A 13 3.87 -6.63 3.93
N ILE A 14 2.93 -5.70 3.72
CA ILE A 14 2.43 -5.34 2.39
C ILE A 14 3.54 -4.72 1.56
N PHE A 15 4.27 -3.76 2.11
CA PHE A 15 5.35 -3.08 1.38
C PHE A 15 6.58 -3.97 1.19
N ASP A 16 6.91 -4.83 2.16
CA ASP A 16 7.95 -5.85 2.00
C ASP A 16 7.58 -6.84 0.88
N SER A 17 6.31 -7.26 0.84
CA SER A 17 5.78 -8.11 -0.23
C SER A 17 5.81 -7.41 -1.58
N PHE A 18 5.48 -6.12 -1.65
CA PHE A 18 5.60 -5.33 -2.87
C PHE A 18 7.06 -5.20 -3.32
N GLU A 19 8.00 -4.92 -2.41
CA GLU A 19 9.43 -4.80 -2.70
C GLU A 19 9.99 -6.12 -3.25
N THR A 20 9.60 -7.25 -2.66
CA THR A 20 10.05 -8.60 -3.08
C THR A 20 9.25 -9.19 -4.25
N GLY A 21 8.08 -8.64 -4.56
CA GLY A 21 7.17 -9.14 -5.59
C GLY A 21 6.31 -10.33 -5.17
N ASP A 22 6.15 -10.56 -3.87
CA ASP A 22 5.25 -11.57 -3.31
C ASP A 22 3.80 -11.06 -3.30
N ILE A 23 3.16 -11.09 -4.47
CA ILE A 23 1.75 -10.68 -4.63
C ILE A 23 0.81 -11.53 -3.78
N ALA A 24 1.12 -12.81 -3.55
CA ALA A 24 0.28 -13.70 -2.78
C ALA A 24 0.19 -13.29 -1.31
N THR A 25 1.33 -12.96 -0.68
CA THR A 25 1.33 -12.44 0.70
C THR A 25 0.67 -11.06 0.77
N LEU A 26 0.93 -10.17 -0.20
CA LEU A 26 0.29 -8.86 -0.27
C LEU A 26 -1.23 -8.99 -0.29
N GLU A 27 -1.77 -9.77 -1.23
CA GLU A 27 -3.21 -9.98 -1.38
C GLU A 27 -3.82 -10.73 -0.21
N SER A 28 -3.04 -11.55 0.50
CA SER A 28 -3.50 -12.20 1.72
C SER A 28 -3.89 -11.20 2.80
N HIS A 29 -3.37 -9.96 2.80
CA HIS A 29 -3.75 -8.92 3.76
C HIS A 29 -5.00 -8.15 3.36
N MET A 30 -5.49 -8.35 2.14
CA MET A 30 -6.65 -7.66 1.59
C MET A 30 -7.94 -8.43 1.89
N HIS A 31 -9.02 -7.70 2.18
CA HIS A 31 -10.35 -8.29 2.27
C HIS A 31 -10.89 -8.59 0.87
N LYS A 32 -11.71 -9.64 0.71
CA LYS A 32 -12.31 -10.01 -0.61
C LYS A 32 -13.10 -8.90 -1.31
N ASN A 33 -13.58 -7.93 -0.54
CA ASN A 33 -14.31 -6.75 -1.01
C ASN A 33 -13.48 -5.46 -0.89
N VAL A 34 -12.14 -5.57 -0.90
CA VAL A 34 -11.27 -4.39 -0.82
C VAL A 34 -11.55 -3.43 -1.97
N SER A 35 -11.40 -2.13 -1.68
CA SER A 35 -11.35 -1.08 -2.67
C SER A 35 -10.01 -0.37 -2.60
N ILE A 36 -9.40 -0.08 -3.75
CA ILE A 36 -8.09 0.56 -3.85
C ILE A 36 -8.22 1.82 -4.69
N TRP A 37 -7.78 2.95 -4.14
CA TRP A 37 -7.57 4.20 -4.86
C TRP A 37 -6.06 4.42 -5.00
N ASP A 38 -5.54 4.16 -6.20
CA ASP A 38 -4.12 4.29 -6.57
C ASP A 38 -3.83 5.69 -7.15
N ILE A 39 -2.60 6.17 -7.00
CA ILE A 39 -2.17 7.47 -7.51
C ILE A 39 -2.01 7.52 -9.03
N PHE A 40 -1.85 6.37 -9.69
CA PHE A 40 -1.64 6.29 -11.14
C PHE A 40 -2.86 5.78 -11.93
N THR A 41 -3.91 5.34 -11.23
CA THR A 41 -5.13 4.77 -11.82
C THR A 41 -6.32 5.67 -11.48
N PRO A 42 -7.01 6.25 -12.48
CA PRO A 42 -8.12 7.17 -12.21
C PRO A 42 -9.40 6.47 -11.72
N GLU A 43 -9.54 5.16 -11.97
CA GLU A 43 -10.68 4.37 -11.52
C GLU A 43 -10.46 3.73 -10.15
N LEU A 44 -11.51 3.67 -9.35
CA LEU A 44 -11.53 2.87 -8.12
C LEU A 44 -11.44 1.38 -8.48
N ILE A 45 -10.40 0.71 -7.99
CA ILE A 45 -10.18 -0.72 -8.22
C ILE A 45 -10.98 -1.50 -7.18
N THR A 46 -11.87 -2.38 -7.64
CA THR A 46 -12.71 -3.22 -6.80
C THR A 46 -12.90 -4.60 -7.42
N GLY A 47 -13.14 -5.60 -6.57
CA GLY A 47 -13.33 -6.99 -7.00
C GLY A 47 -12.02 -7.74 -7.17
N GLU A 48 -12.00 -8.99 -6.69
CA GLU A 48 -10.81 -9.84 -6.57
C GLU A 48 -9.97 -9.90 -7.85
N LYS A 49 -10.59 -10.15 -9.01
CA LYS A 49 -9.90 -10.20 -10.29
C LYS A 49 -9.22 -8.88 -10.66
N ASN A 50 -9.88 -7.75 -10.44
CA ASN A 50 -9.33 -6.44 -10.82
C ASN A 50 -8.20 -6.03 -9.90
N VAL A 51 -8.32 -6.33 -8.60
CA VAL A 51 -7.24 -6.14 -7.61
C VAL A 51 -6.02 -6.97 -8.00
N HIS A 52 -6.24 -8.23 -8.37
CA HIS A 52 -5.18 -9.12 -8.83
C HIS A 52 -4.48 -8.63 -10.10
N ASP A 53 -5.27 -8.27 -11.12
CA ASP A 53 -4.73 -7.71 -12.36
C ASP A 53 -3.95 -6.40 -12.12
N PHE A 54 -4.43 -5.57 -11.18
CA PHE A 54 -3.78 -4.34 -10.76
C PHE A 54 -2.42 -4.62 -10.12
N HIS A 55 -2.33 -5.44 -9.07
CA HIS A 55 -1.04 -5.72 -8.41
C HIS A 55 -0.03 -6.36 -9.36
N HIS A 56 -0.47 -7.24 -10.26
CA HIS A 56 0.41 -7.79 -11.30
C HIS A 56 0.90 -6.72 -12.28
N LYS A 57 0.04 -5.77 -12.66
CA LYS A 57 0.42 -4.65 -13.53
C LYS A 57 1.40 -3.73 -12.82
N ASP A 58 1.12 -3.39 -11.56
CA ASP A 58 1.94 -2.48 -10.78
C ASP A 58 3.33 -3.07 -10.50
N GLN A 59 3.40 -4.36 -10.14
CA GLN A 59 4.67 -5.07 -9.99
C GLN A 59 5.51 -5.05 -11.28
N ARG A 60 4.88 -5.25 -12.45
CA ARG A 60 5.57 -5.13 -13.74
C ARG A 60 6.08 -3.71 -13.98
N GLN A 61 5.33 -2.68 -13.59
CA GLN A 61 5.77 -1.30 -13.72
C GLN A 61 6.93 -0.98 -12.77
N LYS A 62 6.87 -1.43 -11.52
CA LYS A 62 7.96 -1.30 -10.54
C LYS A 62 9.26 -1.88 -11.09
N ILE A 63 9.22 -3.10 -11.62
CA ILE A 63 10.39 -3.76 -12.24
C ILE A 63 10.96 -2.93 -13.41
N LYS A 64 10.08 -2.36 -14.25
CA LYS A 64 10.51 -1.50 -15.37
C LYS A 64 11.14 -0.18 -14.91
N ARG A 65 10.69 0.39 -13.79
CA ARG A 65 11.24 1.65 -13.25
C ARG A 65 12.65 1.47 -12.72
N GLY A 66 12.94 0.35 -12.06
CA GLY A 66 14.27 0.02 -11.55
C GLY A 66 14.22 -0.36 -10.07
N LYS A 67 15.36 -0.23 -9.39
CA LYS A 67 15.43 -0.50 -7.94
C LYS A 67 14.58 0.52 -7.18
N LEU A 68 13.69 0.04 -6.32
CA LEU A 68 12.86 0.84 -5.43
C LEU A 68 13.44 0.82 -4.02
N THR A 69 13.32 1.92 -3.30
CA THR A 69 13.50 1.99 -1.85
C THR A 69 12.27 2.67 -1.25
N LEU A 70 11.78 2.12 -0.15
CA LEU A 70 10.60 2.59 0.57
C LEU A 70 11.00 2.92 2.01
N ASP A 71 10.50 4.05 2.52
CA ASP A 71 10.62 4.41 3.93
C ASP A 71 9.22 4.78 4.45
N ILE A 72 8.72 4.01 5.40
CA ILE A 72 7.35 4.14 5.93
C ILE A 72 7.44 4.86 7.26
N GLU A 73 6.81 6.03 7.37
CA GLU A 73 6.68 6.72 8.64
C GLU A 73 5.76 5.94 9.60
N GLU A 74 6.03 6.03 10.90
CA GLU A 74 5.28 5.31 11.93
C GLU A 74 3.76 5.58 11.80
N PRO A 75 2.94 4.54 11.55
CA PRO A 75 1.52 4.76 11.31
C PRO A 75 0.76 5.25 12.55
N LEU A 76 -0.08 6.26 12.35
CA LEU A 76 -1.10 6.67 13.31
C LEU A 76 -2.28 5.72 13.21
N VAL A 77 -2.55 4.98 14.28
CA VAL A 77 -3.56 3.92 14.31
C VAL A 77 -4.69 4.27 15.27
N SER A 78 -5.94 4.26 14.76
CA SER A 78 -7.15 4.49 15.54
C SER A 78 -8.07 3.28 15.44
N ILE A 79 -8.35 2.62 16.56
CA ILE A 79 -9.11 1.36 16.60
C ILE A 79 -10.49 1.61 17.20
N GLN A 80 -11.54 1.15 16.52
CA GLN A 80 -12.91 1.19 17.00
C GLN A 80 -13.59 -0.16 16.78
N LYS A 81 -13.78 -0.91 17.88
CA LYS A 81 -14.37 -2.25 17.89
C LYS A 81 -13.67 -3.20 16.88
N ASN A 82 -14.35 -3.51 15.78
CA ASN A 82 -13.92 -4.39 14.70
C ASN A 82 -13.44 -3.64 13.45
N SER A 83 -13.16 -2.34 13.58
CA SER A 83 -12.63 -1.49 12.53
C SER A 83 -11.39 -0.74 13.03
N CYS A 84 -10.52 -0.38 12.10
CA CYS A 84 -9.31 0.37 12.39
C CYS A 84 -8.96 1.29 11.22
N LEU A 85 -8.54 2.52 11.53
CA LEU A 85 -7.98 3.48 10.57
C LEU A 85 -6.48 3.58 10.81
N ALA A 86 -5.68 3.45 9.74
CA ALA A 86 -4.26 3.74 9.76
C ALA A 86 -3.94 4.88 8.78
N LEU A 87 -3.21 5.89 9.26
CA LEU A 87 -2.77 7.04 8.48
C LEU A 87 -1.25 7.14 8.56
N TYR A 88 -0.59 7.24 7.41
CA TYR A 88 0.87 7.30 7.37
C TYR A 88 1.38 7.93 6.08
N TYR A 89 2.65 8.30 6.08
CA TYR A 89 3.40 8.69 4.90
C TYR A 89 4.35 7.58 4.49
N LEU A 90 4.60 7.49 3.20
CA LEU A 90 5.61 6.62 2.61
C LEU A 90 6.45 7.46 1.65
N ASP A 91 7.75 7.51 1.90
CA ASP A 91 8.72 8.04 0.95
C ASP A 91 9.16 6.91 0.02
N PHE A 92 9.14 7.18 -1.28
CA PHE A 92 9.61 6.24 -2.29
C PHE A 92 10.74 6.86 -3.11
N SER A 93 11.65 6.00 -3.55
CA SER A 93 12.74 6.39 -4.45
C SER A 93 13.06 5.27 -5.41
N TYR A 94 12.79 5.49 -6.69
CA TYR A 94 13.30 4.68 -7.79
C TYR A 94 14.68 5.17 -8.21
N GLN A 95 15.59 4.24 -8.46
CA GLN A 95 16.91 4.48 -9.02
C GLN A 95 16.89 4.40 -10.57
N GLU A 96 18.02 4.69 -11.21
CA GLU A 96 18.22 4.49 -12.66
C GLU A 96 17.70 3.12 -13.15
N PRO A 97 17.07 3.03 -14.34
CA PRO A 97 17.08 4.02 -15.44
C PRO A 97 15.93 5.04 -15.44
N ASN A 98 15.01 4.99 -14.48
CA ASN A 98 13.87 5.93 -14.40
C ASN A 98 13.79 6.50 -12.98
N ALA A 99 14.82 7.24 -12.59
CA ALA A 99 14.89 7.80 -11.26
C ALA A 99 13.69 8.71 -10.98
N LEU A 100 13.00 8.45 -9.88
CA LEU A 100 11.83 9.20 -9.44
C LEU A 100 11.68 9.00 -7.94
N SER A 101 11.58 10.09 -7.20
CA SER A 101 11.25 10.05 -5.79
C SER A 101 10.06 10.92 -5.47
N GLY A 102 9.44 10.64 -4.34
CA GLY A 102 8.34 11.43 -3.83
C GLY A 102 7.80 10.88 -2.54
N ARG A 103 6.79 11.56 -2.01
CA ARG A 103 6.08 11.15 -0.81
C ARG A 103 4.62 10.89 -1.15
N VAL A 104 4.11 9.78 -0.65
CA VAL A 104 2.68 9.47 -0.69
C VAL A 104 2.11 9.50 0.72
N ARG A 105 0.87 9.98 0.84
CA ARG A 105 0.03 9.82 2.04
C ARG A 105 -0.90 8.66 1.81
N ILE A 106 -1.03 7.80 2.81
CA ILE A 106 -1.83 6.58 2.72
C ILE A 106 -2.87 6.58 3.83
N THR A 107 -4.08 6.19 3.46
CA THR A 107 -5.18 5.90 4.37
C THR A 107 -5.62 4.47 4.16
N ASP A 108 -5.41 3.64 5.18
CA ASP A 108 -5.93 2.28 5.22
C ASP A 108 -7.09 2.17 6.20
N VAL A 109 -8.17 1.57 5.73
CA VAL A 109 -9.27 1.12 6.59
C VAL A 109 -9.19 -0.38 6.69
N PHE A 110 -9.11 -0.87 7.93
CA PHE A 110 -9.11 -2.28 8.26
C PHE A 110 -10.46 -2.69 8.86
N ILE A 111 -10.85 -3.93 8.57
CA ILE A 111 -11.95 -4.63 9.22
C ILE A 111 -11.45 -5.94 9.81
N GLN A 112 -12.01 -6.32 10.96
CA GLN A 112 -11.77 -7.65 11.53
C GLN A 112 -12.75 -8.64 10.90
N ASP A 113 -12.22 -9.58 10.12
CA ASP A 113 -12.94 -10.69 9.50
C ASP A 113 -12.42 -12.02 10.05
N ASN A 114 -13.29 -12.83 10.67
CA ASN A 114 -12.95 -14.10 11.30
C ASN A 114 -11.69 -14.03 12.22
N ASN A 115 -11.69 -13.06 13.13
CA ASN A 115 -10.57 -12.75 14.05
C ASN A 115 -9.25 -12.32 13.38
N THR A 116 -9.24 -12.09 12.07
CA THR A 116 -8.08 -11.60 11.31
C THR A 116 -8.35 -10.18 10.84
N TRP A 117 -7.37 -9.29 10.95
CA TRP A 117 -7.47 -7.95 10.39
C TRP A 117 -7.13 -7.97 8.90
N LYS A 118 -7.98 -7.33 8.09
CA LYS A 118 -7.80 -7.20 6.63
C LYS A 118 -8.05 -5.76 6.20
N ILE A 119 -7.35 -5.30 5.18
CA ILE A 119 -7.63 -4.00 4.56
C ILE A 119 -8.93 -4.11 3.74
N ILE A 120 -9.90 -3.26 4.04
CA ILE A 120 -11.16 -3.12 3.28
C ILE A 120 -11.13 -1.89 2.36
N HIS A 121 -10.29 -0.91 2.65
CA HIS A 121 -10.03 0.22 1.78
C HIS A 121 -8.57 0.67 1.89
N HIS A 122 -7.92 0.86 0.75
CA HIS A 122 -6.59 1.43 0.63
C HIS A 122 -6.67 2.67 -0.26
N HIS A 123 -6.10 3.79 0.19
CA HIS A 123 -6.13 5.04 -0.56
C HIS A 123 -4.77 5.70 -0.50
N GLU A 124 -4.19 5.92 -1.67
CA GLU A 124 -2.95 6.64 -1.85
C GLU A 124 -3.19 8.03 -2.45
N GLY A 125 -2.42 9.00 -1.97
CA GLY A 125 -2.38 10.34 -2.55
C GLY A 125 -0.96 10.86 -2.58
N ILE A 126 -0.52 11.38 -3.72
CA ILE A 126 0.78 12.06 -3.78
C ILE A 126 0.73 13.32 -2.90
N VAL A 127 1.77 13.52 -2.09
CA VAL A 127 1.96 14.78 -1.36
C VAL A 127 2.44 15.83 -2.35
N PRO A 128 1.73 16.98 -2.49
CA PRO A 128 2.12 18.05 -3.41
C PRO A 128 3.57 18.47 -3.23
N ASP A 129 4.22 18.87 -4.33
CA ASP A 129 5.59 19.40 -4.37
C ASP A 129 6.70 18.46 -3.86
N THR A 130 6.40 17.18 -3.65
CA THR A 130 7.40 16.17 -3.25
C THR A 130 7.93 15.33 -4.41
N LEU A 131 7.23 15.30 -5.55
CA LEU A 131 7.66 14.56 -6.73
C LEU A 131 8.91 15.18 -7.34
N ASN A 132 10.00 14.41 -7.32
CA ASN A 132 11.29 14.81 -7.85
C ASN A 132 11.76 13.81 -8.91
N ASN A 133 12.04 14.32 -10.11
CA ASN A 133 12.68 13.58 -11.18
C ASN A 133 14.06 14.23 -11.42
N PRO A 134 15.17 13.65 -10.91
CA PRO A 134 16.48 14.20 -11.17
C PRO A 134 16.73 14.19 -12.68
N LYS A 135 16.98 15.37 -13.25
CA LYS A 135 17.26 15.57 -14.68
C LYS A 135 18.57 14.92 -15.10
#